data_AF-A0A5P8K2U4-F1
#
_entry.id   AF-A0A5P8K2U4-F1
#
_cell.length_a   1.000
_cell.length_b   1.000
_cell.length_c   1.000
_cell.angle_alpha   90.00
_cell.angle_beta   90.00
_cell.angle_gamma   90.00
#
_symmetry.space_group_name_H-M   'P 1'
#
loop_
_entity.id
_entity.type
_entity.pdbx_description
1 polymer ?
#
loop_
_entity_poly.entity_id
_entity_poly.type
_entity_poly.pdbx_seq_one_letter_code
_entity_poly.pdbx_strand_id
1 'polypeptide(L)'
;MNDLMEQLPRPMVERIGRMSGMALRSIIALIDEQPDTFAALVERIGTWDDDPGRTPMPLPRYQFAIREALRIVNDALTAIEERSPLPNEVLVEGACDLIKRLAPAQYREDALAKMAAFPAGSEPMDISGGEDAGPVDFVIAAAAGAWLCGGAGGRMATLENIRLMLLQQVRNAESTATGAPERERVDQVSDEDALALLADLYDEDYAHLIPGPRERGPWEWDMLAVLKTHLLETPADATSPNQAKELKTRLLTVLQAAAATQRTKPSVRTVGKRTQPKRTPKRKRKGK
;
A
#
# COMPACT_ATOMS: atom_id res chain seq x y z
N MET A 1 -0.61 -13.98 17.87
CA MET A 1 -1.80 -13.12 18.00
C MET A 1 -3.12 -13.91 18.03
N ASN A 2 -3.13 -15.24 17.84
CA ASN A 2 -4.38 -16.03 17.73
C ASN A 2 -5.08 -16.34 19.06
N ASP A 3 -4.36 -16.46 20.17
CA ASP A 3 -4.92 -17.00 21.43
C ASP A 3 -5.92 -16.07 22.14
N LEU A 4 -5.84 -14.76 21.89
CA LEU A 4 -6.72 -13.74 22.49
C LEU A 4 -8.04 -13.56 21.74
N MET A 5 -8.05 -13.75 20.41
CA MET A 5 -9.24 -13.59 19.59
C MET A 5 -10.21 -14.78 19.73
N GLU A 6 -9.69 -15.98 20.01
CA GLU A 6 -10.50 -17.18 20.27
C GLU A 6 -11.29 -17.10 21.59
N GLN A 7 -10.84 -16.25 22.52
CA GLN A 7 -11.47 -16.06 23.83
C GLN A 7 -12.58 -15.00 23.82
N LEU A 8 -12.72 -14.22 22.74
CA LEU A 8 -13.74 -13.19 22.61
C LEU A 8 -15.07 -13.76 22.13
N PRO A 9 -16.21 -13.17 22.55
CA PRO A 9 -17.52 -13.53 22.01
C PRO A 9 -17.55 -13.41 20.48
N ARG A 10 -18.16 -14.38 19.80
CA ARG A 10 -18.21 -14.43 18.33
C ARG A 10 -18.68 -13.12 17.66
N PRO A 11 -19.70 -12.40 18.16
CA PRO A 11 -20.11 -11.12 17.57
C PRO A 11 -19.02 -10.03 17.64
N MET A 12 -18.19 -10.07 18.69
CA MET A 12 -17.09 -9.13 18.87
C MET A 12 -15.94 -9.44 17.89
N VAL A 13 -15.62 -10.73 17.70
CA VAL A 13 -14.64 -11.18 16.70
C VAL A 13 -15.08 -10.78 15.29
N GLU A 14 -16.36 -11.01 14.97
CA GLU A 14 -16.94 -10.61 13.68
C GLU A 14 -16.79 -9.11 13.46
N ARG A 15 -17.21 -8.29 14.43
CA ARG A 15 -17.09 -6.82 14.32
C ARG A 15 -15.65 -6.37 14.15
N ILE A 16 -14.72 -6.91 14.95
CA ILE A 16 -13.28 -6.58 14.86
C ILE A 16 -12.75 -6.88 13.46
N GLY A 17 -12.98 -8.09 12.96
CA GLY A 17 -12.51 -8.48 11.63
C GLY A 17 -13.17 -7.65 10.51
N ARG A 18 -14.46 -7.34 10.63
CA ARG A 18 -15.17 -6.48 9.66
C ARG A 18 -14.68 -5.04 9.67
N MET A 19 -14.44 -4.47 10.85
CA MET A 19 -13.91 -3.11 10.97
C MET A 19 -12.48 -3.00 10.47
N SER A 20 -11.61 -3.97 10.78
CA SER A 20 -10.25 -4.03 10.23
C SER A 20 -10.28 -4.18 8.70
N GLY A 21 -11.09 -5.11 8.18
CA GLY A 21 -11.28 -5.28 6.73
C GLY A 21 -11.78 -4.00 6.04
N MET A 22 -12.77 -3.31 6.61
CA MET A 22 -13.27 -2.05 6.06
C MET A 22 -12.24 -0.92 6.13
N ALA A 23 -11.52 -0.78 7.25
CA ALA A 23 -10.48 0.23 7.39
C ALA A 23 -9.36 0.07 6.36
N LEU A 24 -8.89 -1.16 6.16
CA LEU A 24 -7.86 -1.47 5.17
C LEU A 24 -8.38 -1.33 3.73
N ARG A 25 -9.61 -1.76 3.45
CA ARG A 25 -10.26 -1.52 2.15
C ARG A 25 -10.44 -0.03 1.86
N SER A 26 -10.67 0.80 2.88
CA SER A 26 -10.75 2.26 2.71
C SER A 26 -9.42 2.86 2.25
N ILE A 27 -8.30 2.38 2.80
CA ILE A 27 -6.95 2.78 2.35
C ILE A 27 -6.71 2.32 0.90
N ILE A 28 -7.06 1.07 0.56
CA ILE A 28 -6.94 0.56 -0.81
C ILE A 28 -7.81 1.39 -1.78
N ALA A 29 -9.06 1.70 -1.40
CA ALA A 29 -9.96 2.50 -2.23
C ALA A 29 -9.39 3.89 -2.53
N LEU A 30 -8.68 4.51 -1.58
CA LEU A 30 -7.99 5.78 -1.82
C LEU A 30 -6.76 5.63 -2.72
N ILE A 31 -5.98 4.54 -2.57
CA ILE A 31 -4.85 4.22 -3.46
C ILE A 31 -5.33 4.00 -4.90
N ASP A 32 -6.46 3.30 -5.06
CA ASP A 32 -7.06 2.97 -6.36
C ASP A 32 -7.92 4.12 -6.94
N GLU A 33 -7.96 5.27 -6.28
CA GLU A 33 -8.76 6.45 -6.65
C GLU A 33 -10.26 6.14 -6.86
N GLN A 34 -10.85 5.36 -5.94
CA GLN A 34 -12.26 4.95 -5.95
C GLN A 34 -13.08 5.71 -4.89
N PRO A 35 -13.53 6.96 -5.18
CA PRO A 35 -14.21 7.80 -4.20
C PRO A 35 -15.55 7.21 -3.73
N ASP A 36 -16.30 6.57 -4.63
CA ASP A 36 -17.61 5.98 -4.30
C ASP A 36 -17.45 4.79 -3.33
N THR A 37 -16.47 3.91 -3.59
CA THR A 37 -16.11 2.80 -2.69
C THR A 37 -15.67 3.34 -1.32
N PHE A 38 -14.81 4.37 -1.31
CA PHE A 38 -14.35 4.98 -0.07
C PHE A 38 -15.52 5.57 0.74
N ALA A 39 -16.42 6.32 0.10
CA ALA A 39 -17.58 6.90 0.74
C ALA A 39 -18.52 5.84 1.34
N ALA A 40 -18.81 4.78 0.58
CA ALA A 40 -19.63 3.66 1.04
C ALA A 40 -19.00 2.96 2.26
N LEU A 41 -17.68 2.81 2.30
CA LEU A 41 -16.99 2.22 3.45
C LEU A 41 -17.03 3.11 4.69
N VAL A 42 -16.84 4.42 4.54
CA VAL A 42 -16.97 5.38 5.66
C VAL A 42 -18.38 5.30 6.24
N GLU A 43 -19.41 5.39 5.41
CA GLU A 43 -20.81 5.25 5.85
C GLU A 43 -21.08 3.90 6.51
N ARG A 44 -20.54 2.81 5.93
CA ARG A 44 -20.76 1.46 6.45
C ARG A 44 -20.14 1.26 7.83
N ILE A 45 -18.95 1.81 8.08
CA ILE A 45 -18.34 1.81 9.43
C ILE A 45 -19.26 2.55 10.41
N GLY A 46 -19.78 3.71 9.98
CA GLY A 46 -20.67 4.54 10.79
C GLY A 46 -22.03 3.92 11.09
N THR A 47 -22.50 2.94 10.31
CA THR A 47 -23.84 2.34 10.44
C THR A 47 -23.82 0.86 10.80
N TRP A 48 -22.63 0.24 10.91
CA TRP A 48 -22.49 -1.20 11.14
C TRP A 48 -23.26 -1.72 12.34
N ASP A 49 -23.21 -0.98 13.45
CA ASP A 49 -23.84 -1.38 14.71
C ASP A 49 -25.38 -1.17 14.69
N ASP A 50 -25.92 -0.50 13.66
CA ASP A 50 -27.36 -0.26 13.48
C ASP A 50 -28.08 -1.42 12.75
N ASP A 51 -27.33 -2.40 12.23
CA ASP A 51 -27.91 -3.56 11.55
C ASP A 51 -28.78 -4.41 12.49
N PRO A 52 -29.91 -4.97 12.00
CA PRO A 52 -30.77 -5.84 12.81
C PRO A 52 -30.02 -7.01 13.45
N GLY A 53 -30.23 -7.20 14.75
CA GLY A 53 -29.64 -8.32 15.51
C GLY A 53 -28.22 -8.06 16.03
N ARG A 54 -27.67 -6.85 15.85
CA ARG A 54 -26.38 -6.48 16.42
C ARG A 54 -26.51 -5.76 17.75
N THR A 55 -25.52 -5.97 18.62
CA THR A 55 -25.38 -5.24 19.87
C THR A 55 -24.41 -4.08 19.65
N PRO A 56 -24.82 -2.82 19.92
CA PRO A 56 -23.91 -1.69 19.82
C PRO A 56 -22.73 -1.87 20.76
N MET A 57 -21.52 -1.57 20.26
CA MET A 57 -20.34 -1.51 21.11
C MET A 57 -20.39 -0.26 22.00
N PRO A 58 -19.81 -0.31 23.22
CA PRO A 58 -19.74 0.85 24.10
C PRO A 58 -18.73 1.91 23.64
N LEU A 59 -17.94 1.62 22.60
CA LEU A 59 -16.93 2.52 22.05
C LEU A 59 -17.50 3.36 20.89
N PRO A 60 -16.94 4.55 20.62
CA PRO A 60 -17.31 5.35 19.46
C PRO A 60 -17.22 4.52 18.17
N ARG A 61 -18.19 4.72 17.27
CA ARG A 61 -18.40 3.87 16.07
C ARG A 61 -17.13 3.69 15.24
N TYR A 62 -16.37 4.77 15.04
CA TYR A 62 -15.16 4.82 14.21
C TYR A 62 -13.87 4.44 14.94
N GLN A 63 -13.85 4.38 16.27
CA GLN A 63 -12.61 4.28 17.04
C GLN A 63 -11.75 3.07 16.64
N PHE A 64 -12.37 1.93 16.38
CA PHE A 64 -11.64 0.73 15.96
C PHE A 64 -11.05 0.88 14.56
N ALA A 65 -11.85 1.34 13.59
CA ALA A 65 -11.39 1.55 12.23
C ALA A 65 -10.25 2.59 12.15
N ILE A 66 -10.32 3.62 12.99
CA ILE A 66 -9.24 4.60 13.14
C ILE A 66 -7.97 3.92 13.64
N ARG A 67 -8.04 3.13 14.73
CA ARG A 67 -6.84 2.41 15.25
C ARG A 67 -6.19 1.54 14.19
N GLU A 68 -6.98 0.86 13.36
CA GLU A 68 -6.46 0.04 12.26
C GLU A 68 -5.80 0.88 11.17
N ALA A 69 -6.40 2.01 10.78
CA ALA A 69 -5.78 2.94 9.84
C ALA A 69 -4.49 3.54 10.40
N LEU A 70 -4.48 3.91 11.68
CA LEU A 70 -3.29 4.43 12.37
C LEU A 70 -2.17 3.42 12.46
N ARG A 71 -2.49 2.12 12.62
CA ARG A 71 -1.48 1.07 12.55
C ARG A 71 -0.75 1.10 11.21
N ILE A 72 -1.48 1.21 10.10
CA ILE A 72 -0.88 1.33 8.76
C ILE A 72 -0.06 2.60 8.61
N VAL A 73 -0.57 3.74 9.11
CA VAL A 73 0.19 5.00 9.12
C VAL A 73 1.52 4.85 9.85
N ASN A 74 1.49 4.29 11.07
CA ASN A 74 2.69 4.11 11.90
C ASN A 74 3.67 3.11 11.29
N ASP A 75 3.18 1.99 10.73
CA ASP A 75 4.01 1.02 10.02
C ASP A 75 4.72 1.68 8.82
N ALA A 76 4.01 2.49 8.05
CA ALA A 76 4.56 3.20 6.90
C ALA A 76 5.54 4.32 7.29
N LEU A 77 5.23 5.10 8.33
CA LEU A 77 6.13 6.11 8.89
C LEU A 77 7.43 5.46 9.38
N THR A 78 7.34 4.37 10.14
CA THR A 78 8.52 3.62 10.62
C THR A 78 9.41 3.21 9.45
N ALA A 79 8.83 2.63 8.39
CA ALA A 79 9.57 2.21 7.20
C ALA A 79 10.19 3.38 6.41
N ILE A 80 9.58 4.57 6.43
CA ILE A 80 10.11 5.78 5.77
C ILE A 80 11.22 6.41 6.61
N GLU A 81 11.03 6.50 7.92
CA GLU A 81 11.98 7.13 8.86
C GLU A 81 13.30 6.38 8.94
N GLU A 82 13.32 5.05 8.74
CA GLU A 82 14.54 4.27 8.56
C GLU A 82 15.46 4.82 7.45
N ARG A 83 14.89 5.53 6.46
CA ARG A 83 15.62 6.16 5.36
C ARG A 83 15.87 7.64 5.62
N SER A 84 14.82 8.36 5.99
CA SER A 84 14.87 9.80 6.26
C SER A 84 13.58 10.24 6.96
N PRO A 85 13.67 11.09 8.01
CA PRO A 85 12.50 11.67 8.65
C PRO A 85 11.56 12.34 7.65
N LEU A 86 10.25 12.22 7.90
CA LEU A 86 9.22 12.86 7.10
C LEU A 86 8.62 14.03 7.90
N PRO A 87 8.77 15.28 7.44
CA PRO A 87 8.12 16.42 8.09
C PRO A 87 6.59 16.33 8.01
N ASN A 88 5.90 16.78 9.06
CA ASN A 88 4.44 16.76 9.16
C ASN A 88 3.78 17.47 7.99
N GLU A 89 4.35 18.58 7.50
CA GLU A 89 3.77 19.34 6.38
C GLU A 89 3.67 18.51 5.11
N VAL A 90 4.65 17.64 4.86
CA VAL A 90 4.67 16.79 3.66
C VAL A 90 3.56 15.75 3.73
N LEU A 91 3.38 15.12 4.90
CA LEU A 91 2.27 14.21 5.15
C LEU A 91 0.92 14.92 5.04
N VAL A 92 0.81 16.10 5.66
CA VAL A 92 -0.41 16.91 5.66
C VAL A 92 -0.78 17.34 4.24
N GLU A 93 0.17 17.86 3.47
CA GLU A 93 -0.05 18.25 2.06
C GLU A 93 -0.52 17.06 1.22
N GLY A 94 0.16 15.93 1.35
CA GLY A 94 -0.16 14.71 0.64
C GLY A 94 -1.56 14.16 0.94
N ALA A 95 -1.89 14.07 2.23
CA ALA A 95 -3.22 13.63 2.66
C ALA A 95 -4.31 14.65 2.28
N CYS A 96 -4.02 15.96 2.34
CA CYS A 96 -4.96 17.00 1.91
C CYS A 96 -5.32 16.88 0.43
N ASP A 97 -4.36 16.52 -0.44
CA ASP A 97 -4.65 16.29 -1.87
C ASP A 97 -5.66 15.14 -2.06
N LEU A 98 -5.44 14.01 -1.38
CA LEU A 98 -6.39 12.89 -1.42
C LEU A 98 -7.76 13.28 -0.85
N ILE A 99 -7.81 14.03 0.27
CA ILE A 99 -9.07 14.48 0.87
C ILE A 99 -9.85 15.38 -0.10
N LYS A 100 -9.18 16.32 -0.77
CA LYS A 100 -9.82 17.22 -1.74
C LYS A 100 -10.44 16.46 -2.90
N ARG A 101 -9.73 15.45 -3.42
CA ARG A 101 -10.14 14.69 -4.60
C ARG A 101 -11.16 13.59 -4.28
N LEU A 102 -10.98 12.88 -3.18
CA LEU A 102 -11.61 11.57 -2.95
C LEU A 102 -12.50 11.49 -1.71
N ALA A 103 -12.41 12.42 -0.75
CA ALA A 103 -13.22 12.33 0.46
C ALA A 103 -14.72 12.61 0.19
N PRO A 104 -15.63 11.99 0.96
CA PRO A 104 -17.05 12.30 0.93
C PRO A 104 -17.29 13.79 1.17
N ALA A 105 -18.17 14.40 0.37
CA ALA A 105 -18.40 15.84 0.39
C ALA A 105 -18.72 16.38 1.80
N GLN A 106 -19.54 15.64 2.55
CA GLN A 106 -19.98 16.00 3.90
C GLN A 106 -18.88 16.03 4.97
N TYR A 107 -17.71 15.43 4.72
CA TYR A 107 -16.59 15.41 5.68
C TYR A 107 -15.38 16.20 5.19
N ARG A 108 -15.40 16.68 3.94
CA ARG A 108 -14.21 17.23 3.27
C ARG A 108 -13.72 18.52 3.92
N GLU A 109 -14.61 19.49 4.14
CA GLU A 109 -14.22 20.80 4.68
C GLU A 109 -13.68 20.67 6.11
N ASP A 110 -14.38 19.91 6.97
CA ASP A 110 -13.97 19.66 8.35
C ASP A 110 -12.63 18.90 8.42
N ALA A 111 -12.44 17.91 7.55
CA ALA A 111 -11.16 17.19 7.47
C ALA A 111 -10.01 18.12 7.08
N LEU A 112 -10.21 18.96 6.06
CA LEU A 112 -9.19 19.93 5.63
C LEU A 112 -8.89 20.98 6.72
N ALA A 113 -9.92 21.46 7.41
CA ALA A 113 -9.75 22.40 8.52
C ALA A 113 -8.94 21.78 9.66
N LYS A 114 -9.22 20.51 10.01
CA LYS A 114 -8.47 19.79 11.04
C LYS A 114 -7.02 19.50 10.60
N MET A 115 -6.81 19.14 9.34
CA MET A 115 -5.46 18.93 8.79
C MET A 115 -4.61 20.21 8.84
N ALA A 116 -5.21 21.38 8.60
CA ALA A 116 -4.53 22.66 8.66
C ALA A 116 -4.11 23.09 10.08
N ALA A 117 -4.68 22.47 11.12
CA ALA A 117 -4.36 22.75 12.52
C ALA A 117 -3.21 21.89 13.06
N PHE A 118 -2.70 20.91 12.30
CA PHE A 118 -1.60 20.06 12.75
C PHE A 118 -0.28 20.82 12.86
N PRO A 119 0.58 20.46 13.83
CA PRO A 119 1.84 21.14 14.06
C PRO A 119 2.83 20.89 12.91
N ALA A 120 3.63 21.92 12.63
CA ALA A 120 4.71 21.89 11.65
C ALA A 120 5.93 21.08 12.15
N GLY A 121 6.83 20.73 11.24
CA GLY A 121 8.12 20.11 11.53
C GLY A 121 8.02 18.63 11.89
N SER A 122 8.66 18.27 13.00
CA SER A 122 8.71 16.89 13.51
C SER A 122 8.08 16.78 14.91
N GLU A 123 7.22 17.73 15.26
CA GLU A 123 6.47 17.65 16.52
C GLU A 123 5.50 16.45 16.48
N PRO A 124 5.26 15.79 17.62
CA PRO A 124 4.29 14.69 17.68
C PRO A 124 2.92 15.13 17.15
N MET A 125 2.42 14.43 16.14
CA MET A 125 1.11 14.69 15.52
C MET A 125 0.13 13.58 15.91
N ASP A 126 -1.01 13.96 16.50
CA ASP A 126 -2.07 13.02 16.85
C ASP A 126 -3.23 13.07 15.84
N ILE A 127 -3.24 12.09 14.94
CA ILE A 127 -4.28 11.88 13.93
C ILE A 127 -5.43 10.98 14.42
N SER A 128 -5.46 10.60 15.71
CA SER A 128 -6.46 9.66 16.24
C SER A 128 -7.83 10.27 16.53
N GLY A 129 -7.91 11.59 16.72
CA GLY A 129 -9.14 12.28 17.10
C GLY A 129 -9.54 12.14 18.58
N GLY A 130 -8.80 11.37 19.39
CA GLY A 130 -9.03 11.25 20.83
C GLY A 130 -10.28 10.44 21.23
N GLU A 131 -10.93 10.86 22.32
CA GLU A 131 -12.09 10.14 22.90
C GLU A 131 -13.38 10.29 22.06
N ASP A 132 -13.52 11.41 21.35
CA ASP A 132 -14.69 11.72 20.50
C ASP A 132 -14.44 11.41 19.02
N ALA A 133 -13.50 10.50 18.73
CA ALA A 133 -13.07 10.19 17.38
C ALA A 133 -14.23 9.75 16.47
N GLY A 134 -14.35 10.42 15.33
CA GLY A 134 -15.50 10.33 14.44
C GLY A 134 -15.14 10.06 12.96
N PRO A 135 -16.11 10.26 12.04
CA PRO A 135 -15.90 10.01 10.61
C PRO A 135 -14.79 10.90 10.01
N VAL A 136 -14.67 12.15 10.46
CA VAL A 136 -13.65 13.08 9.99
C VAL A 136 -12.24 12.58 10.33
N ASP A 137 -12.05 12.05 11.54
CA ASP A 137 -10.78 11.47 11.98
C ASP A 137 -10.40 10.23 11.18
N PHE A 138 -11.39 9.39 10.91
CA PHE A 138 -11.17 8.22 10.06
C PHE A 138 -10.79 8.61 8.62
N VAL A 139 -11.45 9.62 8.04
CA VAL A 139 -11.09 10.15 6.72
C VAL A 139 -9.65 10.65 6.69
N ILE A 140 -9.22 11.38 7.72
CA ILE A 140 -7.85 11.86 7.87
C ILE A 140 -6.86 10.71 7.97
N ALA A 141 -7.10 9.75 8.88
CA ALA A 141 -6.21 8.62 9.10
C ALA A 141 -6.09 7.73 7.85
N ALA A 142 -7.20 7.48 7.16
CA ALA A 142 -7.21 6.70 5.92
C ALA A 142 -6.48 7.41 4.78
N ALA A 143 -6.66 8.73 4.63
CA ALA A 143 -5.96 9.53 3.62
C ALA A 143 -4.45 9.61 3.90
N ALA A 144 -4.05 9.78 5.16
CA ALA A 144 -2.65 9.72 5.57
C ALA A 144 -2.04 8.35 5.24
N GLY A 145 -2.73 7.26 5.61
CA GLY A 145 -2.29 5.90 5.32
C GLY A 145 -2.15 5.64 3.82
N ALA A 146 -3.16 6.04 3.04
CA ALA A 146 -3.16 5.87 1.59
C ALA A 146 -2.04 6.67 0.91
N TRP A 147 -1.78 7.90 1.32
CA TRP A 147 -0.68 8.69 0.75
C TRP A 147 0.70 8.12 1.10
N LEU A 148 0.89 7.68 2.35
CA LEU A 148 2.13 7.06 2.81
C LEU A 148 2.41 5.75 2.05
N CYS A 149 1.42 4.86 1.98
CA CYS A 149 1.47 3.62 1.20
C CYS A 149 1.58 3.86 -0.30
N GLY A 150 0.95 4.92 -0.80
CA GLY A 150 0.89 5.36 -2.20
C GLY A 150 2.22 5.86 -2.77
N GLY A 151 3.27 5.88 -1.96
CA GLY A 151 4.62 6.22 -2.41
C GLY A 151 5.25 7.40 -1.69
N ALA A 152 4.54 8.17 -0.86
CA ALA A 152 5.09 9.30 -0.08
C ALA A 152 6.13 10.15 -0.85
N GLY A 153 5.80 10.54 -2.09
CA GLY A 153 6.74 11.27 -2.98
C GLY A 153 7.90 10.43 -3.56
N GLY A 154 7.67 9.14 -3.84
CA GLY A 154 8.66 8.22 -4.42
C GLY A 154 9.58 7.53 -3.41
N ARG A 155 9.25 7.57 -2.11
CA ARG A 155 10.03 6.97 -1.02
C ARG A 155 9.73 5.48 -0.80
N MET A 156 8.55 5.01 -1.22
CA MET A 156 8.22 3.57 -1.27
C MET A 156 8.28 3.07 -2.71
N ALA A 157 9.00 1.97 -2.92
CA ALA A 157 9.45 1.54 -4.26
C ALA A 157 8.51 0.59 -4.99
N THR A 158 7.46 0.07 -4.32
CA THR A 158 6.61 -1.00 -4.86
C THR A 158 5.17 -0.84 -4.37
N LEU A 159 4.40 0.00 -5.06
CA LEU A 159 3.00 0.30 -4.71
C LEU A 159 2.15 -0.98 -4.72
N GLU A 160 2.34 -1.83 -5.73
CA GLU A 160 1.54 -3.03 -5.93
C GLU A 160 1.79 -4.07 -4.83
N ASN A 161 3.03 -4.19 -4.32
CA ASN A 161 3.31 -5.03 -3.15
C ASN A 161 2.60 -4.54 -1.89
N ILE A 162 2.56 -3.23 -1.65
CA ILE A 162 1.87 -2.68 -0.48
C ILE A 162 0.37 -2.93 -0.61
N ARG A 163 -0.18 -2.71 -1.80
CA ARG A 163 -1.57 -3.00 -2.12
C ARG A 163 -1.91 -4.49 -1.89
N LEU A 164 -1.06 -5.41 -2.36
CA LEU A 164 -1.20 -6.85 -2.11
C LEU A 164 -1.16 -7.16 -0.61
N MET A 165 -0.20 -6.60 0.13
CA MET A 165 -0.08 -6.82 1.58
C MET A 165 -1.34 -6.35 2.32
N LEU A 166 -1.87 -5.18 1.98
CA LEU A 166 -3.13 -4.68 2.56
C LEU A 166 -4.29 -5.62 2.24
N LEU A 167 -4.40 -6.10 0.99
CA LEU A 167 -5.46 -7.01 0.58
C LEU A 167 -5.38 -8.37 1.29
N GLN A 168 -4.18 -8.92 1.50
CA GLN A 168 -3.98 -10.14 2.28
C GLN A 168 -4.46 -9.95 3.73
N GLN A 169 -4.18 -8.79 4.33
CA GLN A 169 -4.68 -8.45 5.66
C GLN A 169 -6.20 -8.31 5.69
N VAL A 170 -6.81 -7.72 4.66
CA VAL A 170 -8.27 -7.67 4.48
C VAL A 170 -8.85 -9.09 4.42
N ARG A 171 -8.29 -9.97 3.58
CA ARG A 171 -8.76 -11.37 3.44
C ARG A 171 -8.68 -12.12 4.77
N ASN A 172 -7.57 -12.01 5.48
CA ASN A 172 -7.42 -12.63 6.80
C ASN A 172 -8.44 -12.08 7.82
N ALA A 173 -8.65 -10.76 7.85
CA ALA A 173 -9.64 -10.14 8.73
C ALA A 173 -11.07 -10.61 8.41
N GLU A 174 -11.41 -10.72 7.12
CA GLU A 174 -12.70 -11.25 6.66
C GLU A 174 -12.88 -12.73 7.00
N SER A 175 -11.86 -13.55 6.75
CA SER A 175 -11.83 -14.98 7.10
C SER A 175 -12.00 -15.20 8.61
N THR A 176 -11.35 -14.37 9.42
CA THR A 176 -11.50 -14.38 10.88
C THR A 176 -12.92 -13.99 11.30
N ALA A 177 -13.47 -12.93 10.68
CA ALA A 177 -14.83 -12.48 10.94
C ALA A 177 -15.88 -13.53 10.58
N THR A 178 -15.74 -14.24 9.45
CA THR A 178 -16.64 -15.32 9.03
C THR A 178 -16.40 -16.62 9.78
N GLY A 179 -15.22 -16.77 10.40
CA GLY A 179 -14.88 -17.96 11.17
C GLY A 179 -14.55 -19.12 10.25
N ALA A 180 -14.07 -18.81 9.04
CA ALA A 180 -13.65 -19.81 8.09
C ALA A 180 -12.55 -20.70 8.71
N PRO A 181 -12.65 -22.03 8.61
CA PRO A 181 -11.58 -22.93 8.99
C PRO A 181 -10.29 -22.59 8.23
N GLU A 182 -9.12 -22.68 8.86
CA GLU A 182 -7.85 -22.28 8.24
C GLU A 182 -7.59 -22.96 6.88
N ARG A 183 -7.96 -24.24 6.75
CA ARG A 183 -7.84 -25.02 5.51
C ARG A 183 -8.71 -24.52 4.34
N GLU A 184 -9.72 -23.71 4.63
CA GLU A 184 -10.67 -23.15 3.65
C GLU A 184 -10.37 -21.67 3.34
N ARG A 185 -9.35 -21.08 3.99
CA ARG A 185 -8.96 -19.68 3.79
C ARG A 185 -8.05 -19.55 2.58
N VAL A 186 -8.37 -18.61 1.70
CA VAL A 186 -7.51 -18.18 0.59
C VAL A 186 -7.05 -16.75 0.89
N ASP A 187 -6.11 -16.65 1.82
CA ASP A 187 -5.57 -15.36 2.29
C ASP A 187 -4.22 -15.03 1.63
N GLN A 188 -3.62 -15.99 0.90
CA GLN A 188 -2.35 -15.84 0.18
C GLN A 188 -2.39 -16.61 -1.15
N VAL A 189 -1.59 -16.13 -2.11
CA VAL A 189 -1.42 -16.75 -3.44
C VAL A 189 0.07 -16.97 -3.68
N SER A 190 0.42 -18.15 -4.19
CA SER A 190 1.80 -18.52 -4.45
C SER A 190 2.38 -17.75 -5.65
N ASP A 191 3.70 -17.69 -5.76
CA ASP A 191 4.35 -17.15 -6.97
C ASP A 191 4.07 -18.03 -8.19
N GLU A 192 3.94 -19.33 -7.99
CA GLU A 192 3.71 -20.32 -9.06
C GLU A 192 2.35 -20.09 -9.71
N ASP A 193 1.29 -19.91 -8.91
CA ASP A 193 -0.06 -19.60 -9.43
C ASP A 193 -0.09 -18.26 -10.19
N ALA A 194 0.64 -17.26 -9.68
CA ALA A 194 0.74 -15.96 -10.34
C ALA A 194 1.45 -16.06 -11.70
N LEU A 195 2.54 -16.83 -11.77
CA LEU A 195 3.26 -17.08 -13.03
C LEU A 195 2.44 -17.92 -14.00
N ALA A 196 1.67 -18.90 -13.52
CA ALA A 196 0.74 -19.67 -14.35
C ALA A 196 -0.32 -18.75 -14.97
N LEU A 197 -0.93 -17.86 -14.19
CA LEU A 197 -1.86 -16.85 -14.74
C LEU A 197 -1.19 -15.94 -15.77
N LEU A 198 0.08 -15.54 -15.54
CA LEU A 198 0.81 -14.73 -16.51
C LEU A 198 1.02 -15.47 -17.84
N ALA A 199 1.31 -16.78 -17.77
CA ALA A 199 1.44 -17.63 -18.95
C ALA A 199 0.11 -17.76 -19.71
N ASP A 200 -1.00 -17.94 -19.00
CA ASP A 200 -2.34 -17.98 -19.60
C ASP A 200 -2.73 -16.66 -20.29
N LEU A 201 -2.27 -15.52 -19.74
CA LEU A 201 -2.57 -14.21 -20.32
C LEU A 201 -1.77 -13.93 -21.59
N TYR A 202 -0.50 -14.28 -21.64
CA TYR A 202 0.39 -13.97 -22.77
C TYR A 202 0.87 -15.25 -23.46
N ASP A 203 1.85 -15.92 -22.84
CA ASP A 203 2.39 -17.24 -23.17
C ASP A 203 3.42 -17.67 -22.10
N GLU A 204 3.85 -18.94 -22.13
CA GLU A 204 4.86 -19.47 -21.20
C GLU A 204 6.19 -18.72 -21.29
N ASP A 205 6.60 -18.31 -22.50
CA ASP A 205 7.84 -17.57 -22.73
C ASP A 205 7.85 -16.25 -21.95
N TYR A 206 6.70 -15.56 -21.86
CA TYR A 206 6.55 -14.34 -21.10
C TYR A 206 6.69 -14.57 -19.60
N ALA A 207 6.15 -15.66 -19.06
CA ALA A 207 6.28 -16.00 -17.65
C ALA A 207 7.75 -16.30 -17.28
N HIS A 208 8.51 -16.91 -18.20
CA HIS A 208 9.94 -17.17 -18.03
C HIS A 208 10.82 -15.91 -18.01
N LEU A 209 10.30 -14.74 -18.41
CA LEU A 209 11.01 -13.47 -18.27
C LEU A 209 11.15 -13.03 -16.80
N ILE A 210 10.28 -13.51 -15.91
CA ILE A 210 10.37 -13.22 -14.48
C ILE A 210 11.32 -14.24 -13.83
N PRO A 211 12.50 -13.81 -13.33
CA PRO A 211 13.48 -14.72 -12.78
C PRO A 211 13.07 -15.24 -11.40
N GLY A 212 13.87 -16.15 -10.86
CA GLY A 212 13.64 -16.72 -9.53
C GLY A 212 13.66 -15.66 -8.41
N PRO A 213 13.05 -15.94 -7.24
CA PRO A 213 12.82 -14.93 -6.19
C PRO A 213 14.06 -14.11 -5.75
N ARG A 214 15.26 -14.69 -5.82
CA ARG A 214 16.51 -14.03 -5.41
C ARG A 214 17.06 -13.03 -6.44
N GLU A 215 16.58 -13.09 -7.67
CA GLU A 215 17.10 -12.33 -8.81
C GLU A 215 16.12 -11.23 -9.28
N ARG A 216 14.92 -11.19 -8.69
CA ARG A 216 13.87 -10.23 -9.07
C ARG A 216 14.23 -8.81 -8.63
N GLY A 217 14.06 -7.88 -9.56
CA GLY A 217 14.05 -6.45 -9.28
C GLY A 217 12.66 -5.96 -8.84
N PRO A 218 12.53 -4.64 -8.60
CA PRO A 218 11.29 -4.04 -8.10
C PRO A 218 10.07 -4.25 -9.02
N TRP A 219 10.25 -4.14 -10.34
CA TRP A 219 9.13 -4.26 -11.28
C TRP A 219 8.65 -5.70 -11.43
N GLU A 220 9.55 -6.69 -11.33
CA GLU A 220 9.18 -8.09 -11.33
C GLU A 220 8.33 -8.44 -10.10
N TRP A 221 8.66 -7.84 -8.95
CA TRP A 221 7.83 -7.97 -7.75
C TRP A 221 6.46 -7.30 -7.92
N ASP A 222 6.40 -6.10 -8.50
CA ASP A 222 5.13 -5.41 -8.74
C ASP A 222 4.23 -6.18 -9.73
N MET A 223 4.80 -6.77 -10.79
CA MET A 223 4.06 -7.64 -11.71
C MET A 223 3.40 -8.82 -10.99
N LEU A 224 4.18 -9.53 -10.15
CA LEU A 224 3.65 -10.63 -9.36
C LEU A 224 2.59 -10.14 -8.36
N ALA A 225 2.76 -8.96 -7.78
CA ALA A 225 1.80 -8.41 -6.85
C ALA A 225 0.44 -8.10 -7.51
N VAL A 226 0.46 -7.55 -8.74
CA VAL A 226 -0.75 -7.34 -9.55
C VAL A 226 -1.46 -8.66 -9.82
N LEU A 227 -0.72 -9.69 -10.27
CA LEU A 227 -1.28 -11.02 -10.58
C LEU A 227 -1.86 -11.71 -9.34
N LYS A 228 -1.13 -11.70 -8.23
CA LYS A 228 -1.58 -12.28 -6.95
C LYS A 228 -2.80 -11.57 -6.40
N THR A 229 -2.85 -10.26 -6.54
CA THR A 229 -4.03 -9.50 -6.14
C THR A 229 -5.24 -9.95 -6.95
N HIS A 230 -5.11 -10.05 -8.28
CA HIS A 230 -6.19 -10.53 -9.12
C HIS A 230 -6.67 -11.90 -8.66
N LEU A 231 -5.74 -12.85 -8.43
CA LEU A 231 -6.07 -14.20 -7.95
C LEU A 231 -6.69 -14.25 -6.55
N LEU A 232 -6.36 -13.29 -5.67
CA LEU A 232 -7.00 -13.15 -4.37
C LEU A 232 -8.45 -12.69 -4.49
N GLU A 233 -8.82 -11.96 -5.55
CA GLU A 233 -10.18 -11.44 -5.74
C GLU A 233 -11.02 -12.33 -6.67
N THR A 234 -10.40 -12.86 -7.71
CA THR A 234 -11.01 -13.66 -8.77
C THR A 234 -10.11 -14.84 -9.14
N PRO A 235 -10.58 -16.09 -8.94
CA PRO A 235 -9.86 -17.28 -9.41
C PRO A 235 -9.53 -17.22 -10.91
N ALA A 236 -8.43 -17.85 -11.32
CA ALA A 236 -7.95 -17.81 -12.72
C ALA A 236 -9.02 -18.30 -13.71
N ASP A 237 -9.68 -19.41 -13.40
CA ASP A 237 -10.75 -20.03 -14.20
C ASP A 237 -12.03 -19.19 -14.27
N ALA A 238 -12.26 -18.32 -13.28
CA ALA A 238 -13.38 -17.39 -13.24
C ALA A 238 -13.06 -16.03 -13.88
N THR A 239 -11.86 -15.84 -14.41
CA THR A 239 -11.42 -14.56 -14.98
C THR A 239 -12.12 -14.30 -16.33
N SER A 240 -12.96 -13.26 -16.37
CA SER A 240 -13.65 -12.87 -17.59
C SER A 240 -12.69 -12.23 -18.63
N PRO A 241 -13.04 -12.23 -19.92
CA PRO A 241 -12.22 -11.57 -20.95
C PRO A 241 -11.97 -10.08 -20.71
N ASN A 242 -12.94 -9.37 -20.11
CA ASN A 242 -12.80 -7.95 -19.77
C ASN A 242 -11.80 -7.75 -18.63
N GLN A 243 -11.90 -8.56 -17.57
CA GLN A 243 -10.93 -8.55 -16.47
C GLN A 243 -9.52 -8.91 -16.95
N ALA A 244 -9.39 -9.90 -17.84
CA ALA A 244 -8.10 -10.25 -18.43
C ALA A 244 -7.49 -9.06 -19.20
N LYS A 245 -8.31 -8.29 -19.94
CA LYS A 245 -7.85 -7.08 -20.64
C LYS A 245 -7.40 -5.99 -19.67
N GLU A 246 -8.18 -5.73 -18.62
CA GLU A 246 -7.82 -4.75 -17.57
C GLU A 246 -6.53 -5.15 -16.85
N LEU A 247 -6.38 -6.43 -16.54
CA LEU A 247 -5.17 -6.98 -15.92
C LEU A 247 -3.95 -6.77 -16.82
N LYS A 248 -4.05 -7.07 -18.12
CA LYS A 248 -3.00 -6.77 -19.09
C LYS A 248 -2.65 -5.28 -19.15
N THR A 249 -3.64 -4.39 -19.05
CA THR A 249 -3.41 -2.94 -19.00
C THR A 249 -2.63 -2.55 -17.74
N ARG A 250 -2.98 -3.08 -16.57
CA ARG A 250 -2.24 -2.81 -15.32
C ARG A 250 -0.80 -3.30 -15.37
N LEU A 251 -0.59 -4.53 -15.86
CA LEU A 251 0.76 -5.09 -16.05
C LEU A 251 1.59 -4.23 -17.02
N LEU A 252 0.99 -3.74 -18.09
CA LEU A 252 1.66 -2.81 -19.01
C LEU A 252 2.04 -1.49 -18.32
N THR A 253 1.19 -0.95 -17.44
CA THR A 253 1.52 0.25 -16.65
C THR A 253 2.75 0.03 -15.76
N VAL A 254 2.86 -1.13 -15.11
CA VAL A 254 4.06 -1.50 -14.32
C VAL A 254 5.32 -1.48 -15.21
N LEU A 255 5.24 -2.10 -16.38
CA LEU A 255 6.37 -2.15 -17.33
C LEU A 255 6.74 -0.76 -17.87
N GLN A 256 5.75 0.09 -18.15
CA GLN A 256 5.98 1.47 -18.59
C GLN A 256 6.65 2.31 -17.49
N ALA A 257 6.21 2.16 -16.24
CA ALA A 257 6.85 2.81 -15.09
C ALA A 257 8.29 2.32 -14.89
N ALA A 258 8.53 1.01 -15.03
CA ALA A 258 9.87 0.42 -14.98
C ALA A 258 10.77 0.96 -16.10
N ALA A 259 10.26 1.08 -17.32
CA ALA A 259 10.99 1.64 -18.44
C ALA A 259 11.32 3.14 -18.23
N ALA A 260 10.40 3.91 -17.64
CA ALA A 260 10.62 5.33 -17.33
C ALA A 260 11.67 5.55 -16.23
N THR A 261 11.80 4.59 -15.31
CA THR A 261 12.79 4.65 -14.20
C THR A 261 14.16 4.09 -14.58
N GLN A 262 14.30 3.40 -15.73
CA GLN A 262 15.60 3.08 -16.31
C GLN A 262 16.32 4.38 -16.71
N ARG A 263 17.11 4.93 -15.78
CA ARG A 263 18.08 5.98 -16.09
C ARG A 263 18.89 5.55 -17.30
N THR A 264 18.81 6.31 -18.39
CA THR A 264 19.80 6.24 -19.47
C THR A 264 21.16 6.37 -18.81
N LYS A 265 21.97 5.30 -18.85
CA LYS A 265 23.36 5.36 -18.41
C LYS A 265 23.94 6.62 -19.07
N PRO A 266 24.48 7.58 -18.31
CA PRO A 266 25.13 8.71 -18.94
C PRO A 266 26.17 8.12 -19.88
N SER A 267 26.00 8.37 -21.19
CA SER A 267 27.01 8.08 -22.18
C SER A 267 28.25 8.80 -21.69
N VAL A 268 29.19 8.03 -21.14
CA VAL A 268 30.53 8.54 -20.85
C VAL A 268 31.10 8.82 -22.22
N ARG A 269 30.88 10.05 -22.71
CA ARG A 269 31.70 10.63 -23.77
C ARG A 269 33.13 10.33 -23.34
N THR A 270 33.84 9.54 -24.13
CA THR A 270 35.27 9.30 -23.95
C THR A 270 35.96 10.66 -24.00
N VAL A 271 36.11 11.29 -22.83
CA VAL A 271 36.92 12.48 -22.65
C VAL A 271 38.32 12.05 -23.08
N GLY A 272 38.86 12.76 -24.08
CA GLY A 272 40.07 12.39 -24.78
C GLY A 272 41.20 11.98 -23.83
N LYS A 273 41.97 10.97 -24.27
CA LYS A 273 43.20 10.51 -23.63
C LYS A 273 43.97 11.71 -23.07
N ARG A 274 43.92 11.89 -21.75
CA ARG A 274 44.77 12.85 -21.05
C ARG A 274 46.19 12.31 -21.20
N THR A 275 46.97 12.90 -22.11
CA THR A 275 48.40 12.62 -22.26
C THR A 275 49.09 13.08 -20.98
N GLN A 276 49.23 12.17 -20.00
CA GLN A 276 50.13 12.40 -18.88
C GLN A 276 51.56 12.51 -19.44
N PRO A 277 52.32 13.58 -19.15
CA PRO A 277 53.72 13.64 -19.52
C PRO A 277 54.47 12.52 -18.79
N LYS A 278 55.12 11.64 -19.56
CA LYS A 278 55.96 10.55 -19.05
C LYS A 278 57.06 11.16 -18.17
N ARG A 279 57.11 10.75 -16.90
CA ARG A 279 58.23 11.05 -15.98
C ARG A 279 59.54 10.60 -16.63
N THR A 280 60.42 11.55 -16.91
CA THR A 280 61.80 11.26 -17.32
C THR A 280 62.56 10.64 -16.14
N PRO A 281 63.25 9.49 -16.32
CA PRO A 281 63.99 8.85 -15.25
C PRO A 281 65.20 9.71 -14.82
N LYS A 282 65.33 9.97 -13.51
CA LYS A 282 66.49 10.62 -12.89
C LYS A 282 67.76 9.82 -13.22
N ARG A 283 68.69 10.46 -13.93
CA ARG A 283 70.03 9.94 -14.25
C ARG A 283 70.75 9.59 -12.95
N LYS A 284 71.12 8.31 -12.77
CA LYS A 284 72.04 7.88 -11.71
C LYS A 284 73.41 8.54 -11.94
N ARG A 285 73.85 9.40 -11.01
CA ARG A 285 75.25 9.83 -10.92
C ARG A 285 76.10 8.59 -10.60
N LYS A 286 77.00 8.22 -11.51
CA LYS A 286 78.10 7.29 -11.18
C LYS A 286 79.07 8.02 -10.25
N GLY A 287 79.32 7.42 -9.10
CA GLY A 287 80.45 7.79 -8.26
C GLY A 287 81.77 7.53 -8.98
N LYS A 288 82.72 8.44 -8.77
CA LYS A 288 84.09 8.12 -8.41
C LYS A 288 84.31 8.70 -7.02
#